data_AF-A0A9E2ZH24-F1
#
_entry.id   AF-A0A9E2ZH24-F1
#
_cell.length_a   1.000
_cell.length_b   1.000
_cell.length_c   1.000
_cell.angle_alpha   90.00
_cell.angle_beta   90.00
_cell.angle_gamma   90.00
#
_symmetry.space_group_name_H-M   'P 1'
#
loop_
_entity.id
_entity.type
_entity.pdbx_description
1 polymer ?
#
loop_
_entity_poly.entity_id
_entity_poly.type
_entity_poly.pdbx_seq_one_letter_code
_entity_poly.pdbx_strand_id
1 'polypeptide(L)' 'MIYVWRASWKPGLSREQMDGALIRRASWSYPEGLNALAEYWLSGSSPVVISIFETDEYGPIL' A
#
# COMPACT_ATOMS: atom_id res chain seq x y z
N MET A 1 11.24 -8.36 -11.42
CA MET A 1 9.84 -8.80 -11.69
C MET A 1 8.87 -7.71 -11.27
N ILE A 2 7.67 -7.63 -11.87
CA ILE A 2 6.63 -6.65 -11.49
C ILE A 2 5.62 -7.31 -10.55
N TYR A 3 5.30 -6.62 -9.46
CA TYR A 3 4.33 -7.05 -8.47
C TYR A 3 3.26 -5.99 -8.24
N VAL A 4 2.04 -6.44 -7.93
CA VAL A 4 0.91 -5.57 -7.58
C VAL A 4 0.49 -5.86 -6.16
N TRP A 5 0.55 -4.84 -5.31
CA TRP A 5 0.08 -4.88 -3.93
C TRP A 5 -1.26 -4.15 -3.81
N ARG A 6 -2.20 -4.74 -3.06
CA ARG A 6 -3.56 -4.21 -2.88
C ARG A 6 -3.87 -4.11 -1.39
N ALA A 7 -4.09 -2.90 -0.90
CA ALA A 7 -4.59 -2.67 0.46
C ALA A 7 -6.13 -2.62 0.47
N SER A 8 -6.74 -3.19 1.50
CA SER A 8 -8.18 -3.07 1.79
C SER A 8 -8.38 -2.85 3.28
N TRP A 9 -9.50 -2.24 3.65
CA TRP A 9 -9.84 -2.05 5.05
C TRP A 9 -10.13 -3.39 5.75
N LYS A 10 -9.69 -3.50 7.00
CA LYS A 10 -10.19 -4.56 7.89
C LYS A 10 -11.65 -4.24 8.25
N PRO A 11 -12.50 -5.26 8.48
CA PRO A 11 -13.85 -5.03 8.98
C PRO A 11 -13.85 -4.32 10.35
N GLY A 12 -14.83 -3.46 10.59
CA GLY A 12 -15.07 -2.84 11.90
C GLY A 12 -14.13 -1.70 12.29
N LEU A 13 -13.35 -1.15 11.35
CA LEU A 13 -12.50 0.01 11.62
C LEU A 13 -13.34 1.29 11.81
N SER A 14 -12.97 2.09 12.80
CA SER A 14 -13.49 3.45 12.94
C SER A 14 -12.89 4.38 11.89
N ARG A 15 -13.53 5.52 11.65
CA ARG A 15 -13.01 6.55 10.74
C ARG A 15 -11.63 7.06 11.15
N GLU A 16 -11.43 7.31 12.44
CA GLU A 16 -10.15 7.74 13.00
C GLU A 16 -9.03 6.71 12.73
N GLN A 17 -9.34 5.42 12.85
CA GLN A 17 -8.37 4.35 12.53
C GLN A 17 -8.01 4.31 11.06
N MET A 18 -8.98 4.54 10.17
CA MET A 18 -8.76 4.62 8.72
C MET A 18 -7.91 5.84 8.36
N ASP A 19 -8.25 7.02 8.87
CA ASP A 19 -7.51 8.27 8.63
C ASP A 19 -6.06 8.14 9.12
N GLY A 20 -5.87 7.60 10.33
CA GLY A 20 -4.53 7.34 10.87
C GLY A 20 -3.71 6.34 10.05
N ALA A 21 -4.35 5.35 9.43
CA ALA A 21 -3.68 4.41 8.53
C ALA A 21 -3.25 5.07 7.21
N LEU A 22 -4.09 5.95 6.64
CA LEU A 22 -3.75 6.71 5.43
C LEU A 22 -2.55 7.62 5.68
N ILE A 23 -2.50 8.31 6.84
CA ILE A 23 -1.36 9.16 7.20
C ILE A 23 -0.06 8.34 7.29
N ARG A 24 -0.07 7.19 7.97
CA ARG A 24 1.10 6.31 8.05
C ARG A 24 1.57 5.82 6.69
N ARG A 25 0.64 5.57 5.76
CA ARG A 25 0.97 5.16 4.39
C ARG A 25 1.56 6.30 3.57
N ALA A 26 1.00 7.50 3.69
CA ALA A 26 1.50 8.68 2.98
C ALA A 26 2.96 9.03 3.38
N SER A 27 3.35 8.71 4.61
CA SER A 27 4.72 8.89 5.11
C SER A 27 5.60 7.65 4.94
N TRP A 28 5.14 6.60 4.26
CA TRP A 28 5.88 5.34 4.17
C TRP A 28 7.07 5.46 3.23
N SER A 29 8.25 5.05 3.70
CA SER A 29 9.44 4.87 2.87
C SER A 29 9.63 3.37 2.61
N TYR A 30 9.71 3.01 1.33
CA TYR A 30 9.97 1.63 0.94
C TYR A 30 11.41 1.24 1.26
N PRO A 31 11.66 -0.03 1.65
CA PRO A 31 13.00 -0.51 1.93
C PRO A 31 13.86 -0.52 0.65
N GLU A 32 15.19 -0.55 0.82
CA GLU A 32 16.10 -0.74 -0.30
C GLU A 32 15.81 -2.05 -1.06
N GLY A 33 16.06 -2.05 -2.37
CA GLY A 33 15.76 -3.19 -3.25
C GLY A 33 14.29 -3.28 -3.69
N LEU A 34 13.42 -2.37 -3.23
CA LEU A 34 12.05 -2.24 -3.70
C LEU A 34 11.86 -0.93 -4.49
N ASN A 35 11.70 -1.04 -5.80
CA ASN A 35 11.41 0.10 -6.66
C ASN A 35 9.90 0.31 -6.78
N ALA A 36 9.35 1.35 -6.14
CA ALA A 36 7.94 1.69 -6.27
C ALA A 36 7.69 2.47 -7.57
N LEU A 37 7.09 1.80 -8.56
CA LEU A 37 6.84 2.37 -9.88
C LEU A 37 5.61 3.31 -9.88
N ALA A 38 4.59 2.96 -9.12
CA ALA A 38 3.36 3.74 -9.02
C ALA A 38 2.58 3.41 -7.74
N GLU A 39 1.81 4.38 -7.25
CA GLU A 39 0.83 4.18 -6.19
C GLU A 39 -0.47 4.94 -6.52
N TYR A 40 -1.60 4.24 -6.41
CA TYR A 40 -2.93 4.75 -6.70
C TYR A 40 -3.78 4.72 -5.44
N TRP A 41 -4.39 5.87 -5.14
CA TRP A 41 -5.26 6.07 -3.98
C TRP A 41 -6.69 6.16 -4.47
N LEU A 42 -7.53 5.20 -4.07
CA LEU A 42 -8.87 5.04 -4.58
C LEU A 42 -9.89 5.58 -3.57
N SER A 43 -10.97 6.17 -4.06
CA SER A 43 -12.09 6.63 -3.24
C SER A 43 -12.97 5.48 -2.72
N GLY A 44 -12.84 4.28 -3.28
CA GLY A 44 -13.56 3.07 -2.87
C GLY A 44 -12.98 2.43 -1.60
N SER A 45 -13.67 1.43 -1.07
CA SER A 45 -13.29 0.75 0.18
C SER A 45 -12.45 -0.52 -0.01
N SER A 46 -12.40 -1.08 -1.23
CA SER A 46 -11.57 -2.24 -1.54
C SER A 46 -11.31 -2.37 -3.06
N PRO A 47 -10.05 -2.25 -3.51
CA PRO A 47 -8.89 -1.79 -2.75
C PRO A 47 -8.98 -0.29 -2.44
N VAL A 48 -8.29 0.14 -1.38
CA VAL A 48 -8.11 1.57 -1.05
C VAL A 48 -6.81 2.11 -1.63
N VAL A 49 -5.77 1.27 -1.67
CA VAL A 49 -4.47 1.62 -2.26
C VAL A 49 -4.02 0.47 -3.15
N ILE A 50 -3.50 0.80 -4.33
CA ILE A 50 -2.82 -0.13 -5.22
C ILE A 50 -1.40 0.40 -5.42
N SER A 51 -0.39 -0.44 -5.17
CA SER A 51 1.01 -0.10 -5.43
C SER A 51 1.61 -1.08 -6.42
N ILE A 52 2.42 -0.57 -7.35
CA ILE A 52 3.16 -1.37 -8.33
C ILE A 52 4.63 -1.31 -7.95
N PHE A 53 5.23 -2.48 -7.76
CA PHE A 53 6.64 -2.62 -7.41
C PHE A 53 7.41 -3.36 -8.50
N GLU A 54 8.64 -2.94 -8.72
CA GLU A 54 9.65 -3.68 -9.42
C GLU A 54 10.74 -4.11 -8.44
N THR A 55 11.01 -5.41 -8.39
CA THR A 55 12.05 -5.99 -7.54
C THR A 55 12.40 -7.40 -8.00
N ASP A 56 13.60 -7.88 -7.63
CA ASP A 56 14.08 -9.22 -7.98
C ASP A 56 13.52 -10.30 -7.05
N GLU A 57 13.15 -9.93 -5.82
CA GLU A 57 12.62 -10.83 -4.79
C GLU A 57 11.32 -10.26 -4.23
N TYR A 58 10.30 -11.11 -4.00
CA TYR A 58 9.02 -10.64 -3.46
C TYR A 58 9.05 -10.36 -1.95
N GLY A 59 10.07 -10.84 -1.24
CA GLY A 59 10.19 -10.74 0.22
C GLY A 59 10.06 -9.30 0.76
N PRO A 60 10.75 -8.31 0.18
CA PRO A 60 10.65 -6.90 0.60
C PRO A 60 9.26 -6.24 0.42
N ILE A 61 8.31 -6.87 -0.28
CA ILE A 61 6.93 -6.37 -0.45
C ILE A 61 6.03 -6.74 0.75
N LEU A 62 6.36 -7.83 1.46
CA LEU A 62 5.59 -8.38 2.58
C LEU A 62 5.83 -7.60 3.87
#